data_AF-A0A5C6B3B3-F1
#
_entry.id   AF-A0A5C6B3B3-F1
#
_cell.length_a   1.000
_cell.length_b   1.000
_cell.length_c   1.000
_cell.angle_alpha   90.00
_cell.angle_beta   90.00
_cell.angle_gamma   90.00
#
_symmetry.space_group_name_H-M   'P 1'
#
loop_
_entity.id
_entity.type
_entity.pdbx_description
1 polymer ?
#
loop_
_entity_poly.entity_id
_entity_poly.type
_entity_poly.pdbx_seq_one_letter_code
_entity_poly.pdbx_strand_id
1 'polypeptide(L)'
;MPSWSQALKLNENREVVAGSANALCDAIRRGADLRIGTAFRHNEHIDVTSTNNELIREVMDFRVTYLLQDRWAAGIQNLRMPIELPDGFGPRASMSFFLYNQEGHQGVGRPFLDGEPAKGTIGPAPLNDHTDMPKYHELANWDADTNAPSSNFIYDFEYFEYHVRDCWREVFAHDADGQVIFGDLDMLAEAVRQGSEVKIAVRGLCDDLTPAGDTAMEHEVFLHLGACYYYTETRQMMASANPVVRTRAAIPLGYASGEWDYGWLMPRTDGHVARWLCDPQTLQFQKSTTHHAIRWFINS
;
A
#
# COMPACT_ATOMS: atom_id res chain seq x y z
N MET A 1 9.21 23.78 6.91
CA MET A 1 8.46 22.73 6.21
C MET A 1 9.29 21.46 6.27
N PRO A 2 8.78 20.36 6.83
CA PRO A 2 9.49 19.09 6.83
C PRO A 2 9.76 18.65 5.39
N SER A 3 11.04 18.50 5.05
CA SER A 3 11.49 18.04 3.73
C SER A 3 11.44 16.53 3.66
N TRP A 4 11.20 15.99 2.46
CA TRP A 4 11.46 14.58 2.17
C TRP A 4 12.92 14.24 2.48
N SER A 5 13.16 13.08 3.07
CA SER A 5 14.49 12.58 3.39
C SER A 5 14.63 11.12 3.03
N GLN A 6 15.82 10.69 2.61
CA GLN A 6 16.08 9.30 2.25
C GLN A 6 16.33 8.47 3.51
N ALA A 7 15.38 7.62 3.90
CA ALA A 7 15.49 6.74 5.07
C ALA A 7 16.31 5.48 4.78
N LEU A 8 16.26 5.00 3.53
CA LEU A 8 16.95 3.79 3.08
C LEU A 8 17.31 3.91 1.60
N LYS A 9 18.49 3.42 1.21
CA LYS A 9 18.88 3.24 -0.18
C LYS A 9 19.53 1.88 -0.40
N LEU A 10 19.09 1.21 -1.45
CA LEU A 10 19.66 -0.03 -1.96
C LEU A 10 20.36 0.22 -3.30
N ASN A 11 21.47 -0.48 -3.56
CA ASN A 11 22.10 -0.53 -4.89
C ASN A 11 21.43 -1.58 -5.78
N GLU A 12 21.99 -1.80 -6.98
CA GLU A 12 21.51 -2.80 -7.96
C GLU A 12 21.49 -4.25 -7.42
N ASN A 13 22.39 -4.57 -6.49
CA ASN A 13 22.43 -5.87 -5.82
C ASN A 13 21.49 -5.95 -4.61
N ARG A 14 20.64 -4.93 -4.41
CA ARG A 14 19.75 -4.73 -3.25
C ARG A 14 20.50 -4.64 -1.91
N GLU A 15 21.78 -4.31 -1.94
CA GLU A 15 22.59 -4.07 -0.73
C GLU A 15 22.34 -2.66 -0.20
N VAL A 16 22.27 -2.52 1.13
CA VAL A 16 22.10 -1.22 1.77
C VAL A 16 23.36 -0.37 1.59
N VAL A 17 23.22 0.77 0.92
CA VAL A 17 24.32 1.72 0.68
C VAL A 17 24.15 3.06 1.39
N ALA A 18 22.95 3.36 1.91
CA ALA A 18 22.70 4.49 2.81
C ALA A 18 21.42 4.29 3.64
N GLY A 19 21.36 4.91 4.81
CA GLY A 19 20.21 4.78 5.72
C GLY A 19 20.10 3.37 6.33
N SER A 20 18.90 2.94 6.69
CA SER A 20 18.67 1.58 7.19
C SER A 20 17.19 1.18 7.14
N ALA A 21 16.91 -0.13 7.10
CA ALA A 21 15.55 -0.65 7.23
C ALA A 21 14.89 -0.23 8.56
N ASN A 22 15.66 -0.15 9.65
CA ASN A 22 15.17 0.33 10.95
C ASN A 22 14.72 1.80 10.87
N ALA A 23 15.53 2.68 10.25
CA ALA A 23 15.15 4.09 10.08
C ALA A 23 13.88 4.24 9.23
N LEU A 24 13.70 3.41 8.20
CA LEU A 24 12.48 3.35 7.42
C LEU A 24 11.28 2.88 8.27
N CYS A 25 11.42 1.77 8.99
CA CYS A 25 10.37 1.25 9.89
C CYS A 25 9.98 2.28 10.96
N ASP A 26 10.96 2.95 11.56
CA ASP A 26 10.75 3.99 12.56
C ASP A 26 9.96 5.18 12.00
N ALA A 27 10.25 5.60 10.78
CA ALA A 27 9.50 6.64 10.09
C ALA A 27 8.05 6.19 9.80
N ILE A 28 7.86 4.99 9.25
CA ILE A 28 6.51 4.45 9.00
C ILE A 28 5.72 4.29 10.31
N ARG A 29 6.35 3.85 11.41
CA ARG A 29 5.71 3.74 12.73
C ARG A 29 5.14 5.07 13.22
N ARG A 30 5.80 6.18 12.91
CA ARG A 30 5.36 7.55 13.20
C ARG A 30 4.34 8.08 12.18
N GLY A 31 3.96 7.27 11.20
CA GLY A 31 2.99 7.62 10.17
C GLY A 31 3.59 8.43 9.04
N ALA A 32 4.90 8.37 8.78
CA ALA A 32 5.52 9.09 7.67
C ALA A 32 4.88 8.75 6.31
N ASP A 33 4.90 9.70 5.37
CA ASP A 33 4.59 9.40 3.97
C ASP A 33 5.76 8.66 3.33
N LEU A 34 5.48 7.84 2.32
CA LEU A 34 6.48 7.05 1.62
C LEU A 34 6.45 7.33 0.11
N ARG A 35 7.63 7.62 -0.42
CA ARG A 35 7.92 7.58 -1.87
C ARG A 35 9.08 6.66 -2.11
N ILE A 36 9.05 5.94 -3.23
CA ILE A 36 10.17 5.08 -3.61
C ILE A 36 10.64 5.51 -4.99
N GLY A 37 11.93 5.83 -5.08
CA GLY A 37 12.61 6.14 -6.32
C GLY A 37 13.37 4.92 -6.84
N THR A 38 13.29 4.66 -8.14
CA THR A 38 14.02 3.60 -8.84
C THR A 38 14.67 4.15 -10.09
N ALA A 39 15.60 3.41 -10.69
CA ALA A 39 16.10 3.72 -12.02
C ALA A 39 16.36 2.47 -12.85
N PHE A 40 16.11 2.57 -14.15
CA PHE A 40 16.25 1.48 -15.13
C PHE A 40 16.46 2.06 -16.53
N ARG A 41 16.89 1.22 -17.47
CA ARG A 41 17.05 1.62 -18.88
C ARG A 41 15.78 1.36 -19.66
N HIS A 42 15.43 2.29 -20.56
CA HIS A 42 14.22 2.19 -21.38
C HIS A 42 14.15 0.87 -22.16
N ASN A 43 15.23 0.48 -22.83
CA ASN A 43 15.33 -0.77 -23.59
C ASN A 43 15.58 -2.04 -22.76
N GLU A 44 15.58 -1.94 -21.44
CA GLU A 44 15.66 -3.11 -20.53
C GLU A 44 14.32 -3.35 -19.80
N HIS A 45 13.40 -2.39 -19.84
CA HIS A 45 12.17 -2.42 -19.04
C HIS A 45 10.89 -2.02 -19.80
N ILE A 46 10.94 -0.95 -20.60
CA ILE A 46 9.75 -0.37 -21.24
C ILE A 46 9.51 -0.99 -22.62
N ASP A 47 10.53 -0.95 -23.49
CA ASP A 47 10.49 -1.54 -24.82
C ASP A 47 11.83 -2.20 -25.11
N VAL A 48 11.91 -3.51 -24.89
CA VAL A 48 13.11 -4.32 -25.08
C VAL A 48 13.60 -4.40 -26.53
N THR A 49 12.76 -3.98 -27.48
CA THR A 49 13.12 -3.93 -28.91
C THR A 49 13.68 -2.57 -29.33
N SER A 50 13.56 -1.56 -28.47
CA SER A 50 14.04 -0.20 -28.72
C SER A 50 15.56 -0.11 -28.67
N THR A 51 16.11 0.80 -29.46
CA THR A 51 17.54 1.19 -29.35
C THR A 51 17.77 2.26 -28.28
N ASN A 52 16.71 2.76 -27.64
CA ASN A 52 16.81 3.79 -26.62
C ASN A 52 17.33 3.22 -25.29
N ASN A 53 18.58 3.53 -24.96
CA ASN A 53 19.24 3.16 -23.69
C ASN A 53 19.24 4.30 -22.65
N GLU A 54 18.25 5.18 -22.69
CA GLU A 54 18.10 6.26 -21.72
C GLU A 54 17.83 5.72 -20.31
N LEU A 55 18.47 6.34 -19.31
CA LEU A 55 18.21 6.06 -17.91
C LEU A 55 16.93 6.77 -17.47
N ILE A 56 15.90 6.01 -17.16
CA ILE A 56 14.67 6.50 -16.55
C ILE A 56 14.87 6.53 -15.04
N ARG A 57 14.51 7.65 -14.41
CA ARG A 57 14.44 7.79 -12.95
C ARG A 57 12.97 7.94 -12.57
N GLU A 58 12.41 6.87 -12.03
CA GLU A 58 11.02 6.84 -11.59
C GLU A 58 10.93 7.20 -10.11
N VAL A 59 9.87 7.91 -9.73
CA VAL A 59 9.51 8.12 -8.32
C VAL A 59 8.01 7.89 -8.17
N MET A 60 7.66 6.99 -7.26
CA MET A 60 6.29 6.53 -7.02
C MET A 60 5.81 6.95 -5.62
N ASP A 61 4.54 7.34 -5.50
CA ASP A 61 3.88 7.71 -4.24
C ASP A 61 3.12 6.51 -3.65
N PHE A 62 3.42 6.13 -2.40
CA PHE A 62 2.84 4.96 -1.73
C PHE A 62 2.01 5.41 -0.54
N ARG A 63 0.69 5.51 -0.75
CA ARG A 63 -0.25 6.08 0.24
C ARG A 63 -0.85 5.08 1.20
N VAL A 64 -0.69 3.79 0.93
CA VAL A 64 -0.97 2.70 1.86
C VAL A 64 0.38 2.15 2.28
N THR A 65 0.70 2.22 3.57
CA THR A 65 1.97 1.66 4.09
C THR A 65 1.68 0.64 5.18
N TYR A 66 2.53 -0.37 5.25
CA TYR A 66 2.46 -1.46 6.20
C TYR A 66 3.67 -1.41 7.11
N LEU A 67 3.44 -1.66 8.39
CA LEU A 67 4.46 -2.04 9.36
C LEU A 67 4.12 -3.43 9.89
N LEU A 68 4.92 -4.43 9.53
CA LEU A 68 4.68 -5.83 9.85
C LEU A 68 5.63 -6.27 10.97
N GLN A 69 5.08 -6.89 12.01
CA GLN A 69 5.79 -7.31 13.23
C GLN A 69 6.73 -6.23 13.80
N ASP A 70 6.36 -4.97 13.64
CA ASP A 70 7.15 -3.81 14.06
C ASP A 70 8.58 -3.72 13.48
N ARG A 71 8.89 -4.49 12.42
CA ARG A 71 10.27 -4.66 11.90
C ARG A 71 10.40 -4.66 10.37
N TRP A 72 9.28 -4.57 9.67
CA TRP A 72 9.27 -4.62 8.21
C TRP A 72 8.33 -3.59 7.62
N ALA A 73 8.88 -2.71 6.79
CA ALA A 73 8.11 -1.73 6.04
C ALA A 73 7.82 -2.20 4.61
N ALA A 74 6.60 -1.92 4.16
CA ALA A 74 6.20 -2.05 2.76
C ALA A 74 5.21 -0.93 2.39
N GLY A 75 5.12 -0.61 1.11
CA GLY A 75 4.18 0.37 0.57
C GLY A 75 3.38 -0.20 -0.60
N ILE A 76 2.12 0.21 -0.72
CA ILE A 76 1.26 -0.07 -1.88
C ILE A 76 0.74 1.24 -2.47
N GLN A 77 0.81 1.35 -3.80
CA GLN A 77 0.12 2.40 -4.54
C GLN A 77 -1.37 2.08 -4.67
N ASN A 78 -2.22 3.06 -4.38
CA ASN A 78 -3.68 2.89 -4.38
C ASN A 78 -4.41 3.66 -5.50
N LEU A 79 -3.70 4.49 -6.28
CA LEU A 79 -4.29 5.39 -7.28
C LEU A 79 -3.58 5.34 -8.66
N ARG A 80 -2.81 4.29 -8.95
CA ARG A 80 -2.10 4.16 -10.23
C ARG A 80 -2.94 3.42 -11.26
N MET A 81 -3.16 4.06 -12.40
CA MET A 81 -3.49 3.40 -13.66
C MET A 81 -2.19 3.07 -14.42
N PRO A 82 -2.08 1.94 -15.14
CA PRO A 82 -0.90 1.66 -15.94
C PRO A 82 -0.64 2.76 -16.97
N ILE A 83 0.57 3.30 -16.98
CA ILE A 83 1.06 4.21 -18.02
C ILE A 83 1.93 3.44 -19.01
N GLU A 84 1.88 3.83 -20.27
CA GLU A 84 2.74 3.35 -21.34
C GLU A 84 3.66 4.52 -21.72
N LEU A 85 4.90 4.46 -21.25
CA LEU A 85 5.86 5.53 -21.47
C LEU A 85 6.29 5.55 -22.95
N PRO A 86 6.47 6.74 -23.56
CA PRO A 86 6.29 8.07 -22.97
C PRO A 86 4.89 8.67 -23.18
N ASP A 87 4.02 8.02 -23.94
CA ASP A 87 2.94 8.70 -24.67
C ASP A 87 1.52 8.50 -24.12
N GLY A 88 1.28 7.57 -23.18
CA GLY A 88 -0.10 7.35 -22.74
C GLY A 88 -0.33 6.36 -21.60
N PHE A 89 -1.47 5.67 -21.70
CA PHE A 89 -1.94 4.67 -20.75
C PHE A 89 -1.91 3.29 -21.38
N GLY A 90 -1.79 2.27 -20.53
CA GLY A 90 -1.83 0.88 -20.98
C GLY A 90 -3.16 0.51 -21.65
N PRO A 91 -3.20 -0.64 -22.35
CA PRO A 91 -4.24 -0.95 -23.33
C PRO A 91 -5.63 -1.24 -22.74
N ARG A 92 -5.72 -1.56 -21.43
CA ARG A 92 -6.97 -1.91 -20.76
C ARG A 92 -7.20 -1.06 -19.52
N ALA A 93 -8.44 -0.61 -19.35
CA ALA A 93 -8.86 0.11 -18.15
C ALA A 93 -8.65 -0.80 -16.92
N SER A 94 -7.74 -0.40 -16.04
CA SER A 94 -7.32 -1.18 -14.87
C SER A 94 -6.68 -0.28 -13.82
N MET A 95 -6.62 -0.78 -12.59
CA MET A 95 -5.69 -0.26 -11.60
C MET A 95 -4.40 -1.07 -11.62
N SER A 96 -3.32 -0.51 -11.10
CA SER A 96 -2.04 -1.19 -10.94
C SER A 96 -1.52 -0.92 -9.55
N PHE A 97 -1.93 -1.76 -8.60
CA PHE A 97 -1.51 -1.68 -7.22
C PHE A 97 -0.09 -2.23 -7.11
N PHE A 98 0.90 -1.36 -7.37
CA PHE A 98 2.30 -1.68 -7.20
C PHE A 98 2.65 -1.68 -5.72
N LEU A 99 3.37 -2.71 -5.32
CA LEU A 99 3.83 -2.96 -3.98
C LEU A 99 5.35 -3.03 -3.97
N TYR A 100 5.97 -2.40 -2.98
CA TYR A 100 7.41 -2.48 -2.73
C TYR A 100 7.67 -2.79 -1.25
N ASN A 101 8.51 -3.79 -1.00
CA ASN A 101 9.06 -4.11 0.31
C ASN A 101 10.36 -3.34 0.55
N GLN A 102 10.77 -3.17 1.81
CA GLN A 102 12.01 -2.50 2.19
C GLN A 102 13.31 -3.12 1.63
N GLU A 103 13.28 -4.36 1.13
CA GLU A 103 14.44 -5.04 0.53
C GLU A 103 14.39 -5.13 -1.00
N GLY A 104 13.47 -4.40 -1.65
CA GLY A 104 13.35 -4.35 -3.10
C GLY A 104 12.48 -5.45 -3.73
N HIS A 105 11.92 -6.38 -2.94
CA HIS A 105 10.86 -7.28 -3.40
C HIS A 105 9.62 -6.49 -3.81
N GLN A 106 9.06 -6.84 -4.96
CA GLN A 106 7.95 -6.13 -5.60
C GLN A 106 6.76 -7.05 -5.80
N GLY A 107 5.59 -6.44 -5.94
CA GLY A 107 4.40 -7.11 -6.41
C GLY A 107 3.50 -6.16 -7.17
N VAL A 108 2.62 -6.71 -7.99
CA VAL A 108 1.58 -5.94 -8.66
C VAL A 108 0.27 -6.72 -8.64
N GLY A 109 -0.78 -6.08 -8.13
CA GLY A 109 -2.16 -6.51 -8.32
C GLY A 109 -2.82 -5.64 -9.39
N ARG A 110 -3.43 -6.25 -10.41
CA ARG A 110 -4.02 -5.51 -11.54
C ARG A 110 -5.49 -5.89 -11.74
N PRO A 111 -6.44 -5.27 -11.01
CA PRO A 111 -7.86 -5.45 -11.31
C PRO A 111 -8.21 -4.70 -12.61
N PHE A 112 -8.76 -5.43 -13.58
CA PHE A 112 -9.36 -4.88 -14.79
C PHE A 112 -10.75 -4.31 -14.47
N LEU A 113 -11.03 -3.11 -14.97
CA LEU A 113 -12.25 -2.34 -14.69
C LEU A 113 -13.08 -2.09 -15.97
N ASP A 114 -12.75 -2.79 -17.06
CA ASP A 114 -13.39 -2.63 -18.36
C ASP A 114 -14.67 -3.47 -18.54
N GLY A 115 -14.96 -4.38 -17.61
CA GLY A 115 -16.15 -5.24 -17.64
C GLY A 115 -16.04 -6.42 -18.61
N GLU A 116 -14.86 -6.66 -19.20
CA GLU A 116 -14.63 -7.83 -20.04
C GLU A 116 -14.69 -9.12 -19.18
N PRO A 117 -15.22 -10.23 -19.70
CA PRO A 117 -15.25 -11.49 -18.97
C PRO A 117 -13.85 -12.07 -18.73
N ALA A 118 -13.59 -12.52 -17.50
CA ALA A 118 -12.45 -13.36 -17.18
C ALA A 118 -12.46 -14.66 -18.00
N LYS A 119 -11.29 -15.06 -18.52
CA LYS A 119 -11.11 -16.28 -19.31
C LYS A 119 -10.27 -17.34 -18.59
N GLY A 120 -9.45 -16.91 -17.65
CA GLY A 120 -8.59 -17.75 -16.83
C GLY A 120 -9.31 -18.40 -15.65
N THR A 121 -8.53 -19.15 -14.86
CA THR A 121 -8.98 -19.79 -13.62
C THR A 121 -8.30 -19.11 -12.43
N ILE A 122 -9.07 -18.92 -11.36
CA ILE A 122 -8.56 -18.39 -10.08
C ILE A 122 -7.57 -19.41 -9.48
N GLY A 123 -6.41 -18.93 -9.04
CA GLY A 123 -5.36 -19.74 -8.40
C GLY A 123 -3.96 -19.47 -8.95
N PRO A 124 -2.97 -20.30 -8.57
CA PRO A 124 -1.61 -20.19 -9.10
C PRO A 124 -1.57 -20.41 -10.60
N ALA A 125 -0.75 -19.62 -11.28
CA ALA A 125 -0.49 -19.73 -12.71
C ALA A 125 1.02 -19.97 -12.96
N PRO A 126 1.40 -20.53 -14.13
CA PRO A 126 2.79 -20.60 -14.53
C PRO A 126 3.44 -19.22 -14.57
N LEU A 127 4.74 -19.15 -14.26
CA LEU A 127 5.53 -17.95 -14.49
C LEU A 127 5.59 -17.65 -15.99
N ASN A 128 5.60 -16.37 -16.35
CA ASN A 128 5.73 -15.94 -17.72
C ASN A 128 7.20 -16.03 -18.16
N ASP A 129 7.41 -16.15 -19.47
CA ASP A 129 8.76 -16.09 -20.04
C ASP A 129 9.22 -14.63 -20.11
N HIS A 130 10.28 -14.31 -19.37
CA HIS A 130 10.92 -13.00 -19.34
C HIS A 130 12.36 -13.06 -19.88
N THR A 131 12.65 -14.01 -20.78
CA THR A 131 14.02 -14.16 -21.34
C THR A 131 14.55 -12.87 -21.98
N ASP A 132 13.68 -12.06 -22.57
CA ASP A 132 14.04 -10.76 -23.18
C ASP A 132 14.20 -9.62 -22.14
N MET A 133 13.86 -9.86 -20.87
CA MET A 133 14.00 -8.93 -19.74
C MET A 133 14.85 -9.57 -18.63
N PRO A 134 16.18 -9.73 -18.82
CA PRO A 134 17.04 -10.48 -17.90
C PRO A 134 17.13 -9.92 -16.47
N LYS A 135 16.73 -8.65 -16.26
CA LYS A 135 16.62 -8.02 -14.94
C LYS A 135 15.29 -8.28 -14.23
N TYR A 136 14.31 -8.92 -14.89
CA TYR A 136 13.00 -9.24 -14.34
C TYR A 136 12.95 -10.71 -13.89
N HIS A 137 12.79 -10.93 -12.59
CA HIS A 137 12.69 -12.25 -11.97
C HIS A 137 11.30 -12.45 -11.39
N GLU A 138 10.42 -13.11 -12.14
CA GLU A 138 9.09 -13.46 -11.64
C GLU A 138 9.22 -14.56 -10.56
N LEU A 139 8.61 -14.33 -9.40
CA LEU A 139 8.67 -15.24 -8.26
C LEU A 139 7.36 -16.02 -8.09
N ALA A 140 6.23 -15.38 -8.40
CA ALA A 140 4.92 -15.99 -8.36
C ALA A 140 3.96 -15.28 -9.30
N ASN A 141 3.05 -16.03 -9.91
CA ASN A 141 1.99 -15.53 -10.78
C ASN A 141 0.66 -16.15 -10.34
N TRP A 142 -0.38 -15.32 -10.24
CA TRP A 142 -1.69 -15.70 -9.71
C TRP A 142 -2.78 -15.12 -10.59
N ASP A 143 -3.88 -15.87 -10.70
CA ASP A 143 -5.11 -15.44 -11.34
C ASP A 143 -4.88 -14.94 -12.77
N ALA A 144 -3.93 -15.57 -13.50
CA ALA A 144 -3.64 -15.24 -14.89
C ALA A 144 -4.90 -15.34 -15.76
N ASP A 145 -5.05 -14.42 -16.70
CA ASP A 145 -6.23 -14.28 -17.59
C ASP A 145 -7.58 -14.09 -16.88
N THR A 146 -7.58 -13.80 -15.57
CA THR A 146 -8.78 -13.41 -14.83
C THR A 146 -8.97 -11.88 -14.85
N ASN A 147 -9.95 -11.38 -14.08
CA ASN A 147 -10.13 -9.95 -13.88
C ASN A 147 -9.09 -9.32 -12.95
N ALA A 148 -8.29 -10.11 -12.23
CA ALA A 148 -7.33 -9.60 -11.26
C ALA A 148 -6.02 -10.38 -11.24
N PRO A 149 -5.30 -10.46 -12.37
CA PRO A 149 -3.96 -11.03 -12.37
C PRO A 149 -3.08 -10.29 -11.36
N SER A 150 -2.27 -11.07 -10.66
CA SER A 150 -1.29 -10.53 -9.73
C SER A 150 -0.02 -11.35 -9.72
N SER A 151 1.11 -10.70 -9.49
CA SER A 151 2.41 -11.36 -9.44
C SER A 151 3.31 -10.73 -8.39
N ASN A 152 4.28 -11.52 -7.94
CA ASN A 152 5.40 -11.05 -7.12
C ASN A 152 6.68 -11.30 -7.90
N PHE A 153 7.61 -10.35 -7.82
CA PHE A 153 8.81 -10.37 -8.65
C PHE A 153 9.91 -9.52 -8.02
N ILE A 154 11.09 -9.61 -8.62
CA ILE A 154 12.19 -8.67 -8.41
C ILE A 154 12.54 -8.12 -9.77
N TYR A 155 12.52 -6.79 -9.92
CA TYR A 155 13.24 -6.15 -11.00
C TYR A 155 14.53 -5.55 -10.46
N ASP A 156 15.67 -5.93 -11.04
CA ASP A 156 17.00 -5.46 -10.66
C ASP A 156 17.23 -4.01 -11.15
N PHE A 157 16.57 -3.05 -10.49
CA PHE A 157 16.77 -1.62 -10.73
C PHE A 157 18.20 -1.20 -10.36
N GLU A 158 18.69 -0.14 -10.99
CA GLU A 158 20.02 0.45 -10.70
C GLU A 158 20.15 0.91 -9.23
N TYR A 159 19.01 1.29 -8.62
CA TYR A 159 18.89 1.59 -7.20
C TYR A 159 17.43 1.54 -6.75
N PHE A 160 17.26 1.49 -5.43
CA PHE A 160 16.00 1.80 -4.75
C PHE A 160 16.25 2.88 -3.70
N GLU A 161 15.50 3.97 -3.71
CA GLU A 161 15.58 5.04 -2.72
C GLU A 161 14.23 5.21 -2.01
N TYR A 162 14.19 4.91 -0.72
CA TYR A 162 13.00 5.04 0.11
C TYR A 162 13.03 6.41 0.78
N HIS A 163 12.21 7.31 0.27
CA HIS A 163 12.07 8.68 0.75
C HIS A 163 10.87 8.79 1.68
N VAL A 164 11.07 9.36 2.86
CA VAL A 164 10.04 9.56 3.86
C VAL A 164 9.80 11.05 4.14
N ARG A 165 8.53 11.40 4.39
CA ARG A 165 8.14 12.70 4.94
C ARG A 165 7.52 12.48 6.32
N ASP A 166 8.32 12.70 7.35
CA ASP A 166 7.98 12.44 8.74
C ASP A 166 7.49 13.72 9.42
N CYS A 167 6.29 14.15 9.02
CA CYS A 167 5.65 15.39 9.50
C CYS A 167 4.35 15.12 10.27
N TRP A 168 4.17 13.89 10.72
CA TRP A 168 2.93 13.43 11.33
C TRP A 168 3.10 13.33 12.84
N ARG A 169 2.08 13.79 13.56
CA ARG A 169 2.02 13.71 15.02
C ARG A 169 0.81 12.92 15.43
N GLU A 170 1.03 11.83 16.17
CA GLU A 170 -0.06 11.11 16.85
C GLU A 170 -0.68 12.03 17.90
N VAL A 171 -2.00 12.19 17.87
CA VAL A 171 -2.74 13.07 18.80
C VAL A 171 -3.84 12.36 19.56
N PHE A 172 -4.25 11.19 19.10
CA PHE A 172 -5.30 10.39 19.72
C PHE A 172 -5.15 8.92 19.34
N ALA A 173 -5.35 8.00 20.27
CA ALA A 173 -5.44 6.58 19.97
C ALA A 173 -6.39 5.88 20.94
N HIS A 174 -7.03 4.82 20.43
CA HIS A 174 -7.91 3.93 21.19
C HIS A 174 -7.64 2.46 20.84
N ASP A 175 -8.05 1.56 21.72
CA ASP A 175 -8.09 0.12 21.43
C ASP A 175 -9.33 -0.28 20.60
N ALA A 176 -9.53 -1.58 20.36
CA ALA A 176 -10.63 -2.08 19.55
C ALA A 176 -12.02 -1.88 20.18
N ASP A 177 -12.09 -1.73 21.51
CA ASP A 177 -13.32 -1.46 22.25
C ASP A 177 -13.61 0.06 22.32
N GLY A 178 -12.74 0.89 21.74
CA GLY A 178 -12.86 2.35 21.75
C GLY A 178 -12.36 3.00 23.03
N GLN A 179 -11.71 2.25 23.92
CA GLN A 179 -11.10 2.81 25.12
C GLN A 179 -9.85 3.61 24.73
N VAL A 180 -9.80 4.87 25.14
CA VAL A 180 -8.69 5.77 24.87
C VAL A 180 -7.43 5.23 25.55
N ILE A 181 -6.36 5.09 24.75
CA ILE A 181 -5.02 4.65 25.19
C ILE A 181 -4.00 5.79 25.14
N PHE A 182 -4.25 6.82 24.32
CA PHE A 182 -3.36 7.98 24.21
C PHE A 182 -4.10 9.21 23.69
N GLY A 183 -3.63 10.39 24.13
CA GLY A 183 -4.02 11.67 23.54
C GLY A 183 -5.42 12.15 23.93
N ASP A 184 -5.94 13.09 23.14
CA ASP A 184 -7.20 13.79 23.42
C ASP A 184 -8.00 13.98 22.12
N LEU A 185 -9.25 13.53 22.14
CA LEU A 185 -10.16 13.68 21.00
C LEU A 185 -10.45 15.14 20.67
N ASP A 186 -10.45 16.05 21.67
CA ASP A 186 -10.66 17.48 21.40
C ASP A 186 -9.49 18.07 20.61
N MET A 187 -8.25 17.59 20.82
CA MET A 187 -7.10 17.99 20.02
C MET A 187 -7.23 17.52 18.56
N LEU A 188 -7.69 16.29 18.33
CA LEU A 188 -7.97 15.78 16.98
C LEU A 188 -9.09 16.60 16.31
N ALA A 189 -10.19 16.84 17.02
CA ALA A 189 -11.33 17.59 16.51
C ALA A 189 -10.96 19.03 16.14
N GLU A 190 -10.18 19.70 16.99
CA GLU A 190 -9.72 21.06 16.73
C GLU A 190 -8.74 21.12 15.54
N ALA A 191 -7.80 20.17 15.44
CA ALA A 191 -6.87 20.10 14.32
C ALA A 191 -7.59 19.88 12.98
N VAL A 192 -8.60 19.00 12.95
CA VAL A 192 -9.48 18.79 11.80
C VAL A 192 -10.23 20.08 11.45
N ARG A 193 -10.81 20.75 12.45
CA ARG A 193 -11.54 22.03 12.27
C ARG A 193 -10.64 23.13 11.70
N GLN A 194 -9.35 23.12 12.03
CA GLN A 194 -8.34 24.03 11.51
C GLN A 194 -7.80 23.65 10.13
N GLY A 195 -8.23 22.52 9.56
CA GLY A 195 -7.85 22.07 8.21
C GLY A 195 -6.58 21.23 8.15
N SER A 196 -6.16 20.61 9.26
CA SER A 196 -5.02 19.69 9.26
C SER A 196 -5.33 18.44 8.43
N GLU A 197 -4.37 17.98 7.64
CA GLU A 197 -4.46 16.63 7.05
C GLU A 197 -4.45 15.58 8.16
N VAL A 198 -5.21 14.50 7.97
CA VAL A 198 -5.33 13.42 8.95
C VAL A 198 -4.92 12.09 8.33
N LYS A 199 -4.25 11.28 9.13
CA LYS A 199 -3.89 9.89 8.81
C LYS A 199 -4.26 9.01 9.99
N ILE A 200 -4.52 7.72 9.73
CA ILE A 200 -4.68 6.72 10.78
C ILE A 200 -3.72 5.56 10.59
N ALA A 201 -3.41 4.86 11.68
CA ALA A 201 -2.82 3.52 11.67
C ALA A 201 -3.83 2.54 12.25
N VAL A 202 -4.20 1.51 11.49
CA VAL A 202 -5.17 0.49 11.90
C VAL A 202 -4.45 -0.81 12.18
N ARG A 203 -4.55 -1.32 13.39
CA ARG A 203 -3.95 -2.61 13.79
C ARG A 203 -4.83 -3.78 13.35
N GLY A 204 -4.21 -4.81 12.75
CA GLY A 204 -4.92 -6.05 12.38
C GLY A 204 -5.96 -5.86 11.27
N LEU A 205 -5.84 -4.82 10.44
CA LEU A 205 -6.84 -4.50 9.41
C LEU A 205 -7.06 -5.64 8.40
N CYS A 206 -6.06 -6.49 8.21
CA CYS A 206 -6.04 -7.58 7.23
C CYS A 206 -6.10 -8.97 7.90
N ASP A 207 -6.46 -9.06 9.19
CA ASP A 207 -6.53 -10.34 9.91
C ASP A 207 -7.53 -11.30 9.25
N ASP A 208 -8.61 -10.77 8.67
CA ASP A 208 -9.64 -11.53 7.96
C ASP A 208 -9.20 -12.12 6.62
N LEU A 209 -8.02 -11.73 6.10
CA LEU A 209 -7.38 -12.38 4.95
C LEU A 209 -6.55 -13.60 5.37
N THR A 210 -6.39 -13.85 6.66
CA THR A 210 -5.69 -15.05 7.17
C THR A 210 -6.63 -16.26 7.11
N PRO A 211 -6.20 -17.41 6.56
CA PRO A 211 -7.01 -18.62 6.53
C PRO A 211 -7.50 -19.05 7.91
N ALA A 212 -8.70 -19.64 7.96
CA ALA A 212 -9.25 -20.15 9.20
C ALA A 212 -8.34 -21.23 9.81
N GLY A 213 -7.91 -21.03 11.05
CA GLY A 213 -7.01 -21.93 11.77
C GLY A 213 -5.55 -21.44 11.83
N ASP A 214 -5.17 -20.47 11.00
CA ASP A 214 -3.86 -19.85 11.04
C ASP A 214 -3.85 -18.62 11.97
N THR A 215 -2.67 -18.27 12.48
CA THR A 215 -2.48 -17.06 13.30
C THR A 215 -2.12 -15.88 12.40
N ALA A 216 -2.92 -14.82 12.43
CA ALA A 216 -2.64 -13.60 11.68
C ALA A 216 -1.32 -12.97 12.16
N MET A 217 -0.50 -12.53 11.20
CA MET A 217 0.74 -11.81 11.51
C MET A 217 0.40 -10.42 12.05
N GLU A 218 1.02 -10.01 13.16
CA GLU A 218 0.87 -8.65 13.69
C GLU A 218 1.27 -7.60 12.64
N HIS A 219 0.38 -6.63 12.41
CA HIS A 219 0.61 -5.56 11.45
C HIS A 219 -0.20 -4.30 11.77
N GLU A 220 0.30 -3.16 11.30
CA GLU A 220 -0.44 -1.91 11.21
C GLU A 220 -0.46 -1.39 9.77
N VAL A 221 -1.63 -0.92 9.32
CA VAL A 221 -1.82 -0.30 8.00
C VAL A 221 -2.09 1.18 8.17
N PHE A 222 -1.30 2.02 7.51
CA PHE A 222 -1.40 3.47 7.60
C PHE A 222 -2.13 4.03 6.38
N LEU A 223 -3.16 4.85 6.63
CA LEU A 223 -4.08 5.33 5.62
C LEU A 223 -4.34 6.82 5.78
N HIS A 224 -4.24 7.55 4.68
CA HIS A 224 -4.68 8.95 4.63
C HIS A 224 -6.20 9.02 4.71
N LEU A 225 -6.70 10.05 5.37
CA LEU A 225 -8.12 10.36 5.43
C LEU A 225 -8.45 11.55 4.53
N GLY A 226 -9.68 11.57 4.03
CA GLY A 226 -10.28 12.66 3.27
C GLY A 226 -11.22 13.48 4.13
N ALA A 227 -12.53 13.21 4.02
CA ALA A 227 -13.53 13.94 4.80
C ALA A 227 -13.55 13.47 6.25
N CYS A 228 -13.58 14.40 7.19
CA CYS A 228 -13.73 14.13 8.62
C CYS A 228 -15.03 14.78 9.14
N TYR A 229 -15.75 14.04 9.97
CA TYR A 229 -17.02 14.44 10.55
C TYR A 229 -16.91 14.33 12.07
N TYR A 230 -17.10 15.44 12.78
CA TYR A 230 -17.10 15.46 14.24
C TYR A 230 -18.50 15.72 14.77
N TYR A 231 -19.03 14.76 15.52
CA TYR A 231 -20.32 14.89 16.18
C TYR A 231 -20.08 15.54 17.55
N THR A 232 -20.54 16.77 17.70
CA THR A 232 -20.20 17.62 18.85
C THR A 232 -20.89 17.23 20.16
N GLU A 233 -22.10 16.67 20.09
CA GLU A 233 -22.85 16.24 21.27
C GLU A 233 -22.35 14.90 21.80
N THR A 234 -22.18 13.90 20.93
CA THR A 234 -21.68 12.57 21.31
C THR A 234 -20.16 12.50 21.43
N ARG A 235 -19.45 13.58 21.05
CA ARG A 235 -17.98 13.69 21.02
C ARG A 235 -17.36 12.49 20.31
N GLN A 236 -17.66 12.37 19.02
CA GLN A 236 -17.17 11.27 18.21
C GLN A 236 -16.73 11.74 16.83
N MET A 237 -15.57 11.28 16.38
CA MET A 237 -15.04 11.55 15.05
C MET A 237 -15.18 10.32 14.17
N MET A 238 -15.59 10.52 12.91
CA MET A 238 -15.46 9.56 11.83
C MET A 238 -14.84 10.22 10.62
N ALA A 239 -14.19 9.42 9.78
CA ALA A 239 -13.60 9.93 8.56
C ALA A 239 -13.82 8.98 7.38
N SER A 240 -13.71 9.47 6.16
CA SER A 240 -13.55 8.62 4.98
C SER A 240 -12.06 8.42 4.70
N ALA A 241 -11.62 7.16 4.60
CA ALA A 241 -10.27 6.88 4.15
C ALA A 241 -10.14 7.07 2.63
N ASN A 242 -8.96 7.47 2.18
CA ASN A 242 -8.56 7.27 0.78
C ASN A 242 -8.63 5.77 0.44
N PRO A 243 -8.76 5.39 -0.85
CA PRO A 243 -8.88 3.99 -1.23
C PRO A 243 -7.77 3.13 -0.61
N VAL A 244 -8.15 2.01 0.01
CA VAL A 244 -7.22 1.05 0.60
C VAL A 244 -7.02 -0.13 -0.33
N VAL A 245 -5.80 -0.66 -0.35
CA VAL A 245 -5.49 -1.97 -0.91
C VAL A 245 -5.01 -2.84 0.24
N ARG A 246 -5.72 -3.93 0.51
CA ARG A 246 -5.39 -4.89 1.57
C ARG A 246 -4.73 -6.11 0.97
N THR A 247 -3.64 -6.57 1.57
CA THR A 247 -3.03 -7.87 1.26
C THR A 247 -2.86 -8.63 2.57
N ARG A 248 -2.93 -9.96 2.54
CA ARG A 248 -2.61 -10.77 3.72
C ARG A 248 -1.22 -10.42 4.23
N ALA A 249 -1.11 -10.17 5.54
CA ALA A 249 0.15 -9.79 6.17
C ALA A 249 1.16 -10.96 6.08
N ALA A 250 2.28 -10.71 5.42
CA ALA A 250 3.39 -11.65 5.25
C ALA A 250 4.71 -10.87 5.07
N ILE A 251 5.85 -11.50 5.37
CA ILE A 251 7.18 -10.93 5.10
C ILE A 251 7.90 -11.87 4.12
N PRO A 252 8.20 -11.42 2.89
CA PRO A 252 7.82 -10.14 2.29
C PRO A 252 6.29 -10.01 2.08
N LEU A 253 5.79 -8.78 2.03
CA LEU A 253 4.40 -8.49 1.65
C LEU A 253 4.25 -8.76 0.15
N GLY A 254 3.11 -9.33 -0.25
CA GLY A 254 2.89 -9.70 -1.64
C GLY A 254 1.44 -10.03 -1.95
N TYR A 255 1.19 -10.41 -3.19
CA TYR A 255 -0.12 -10.82 -3.70
C TYR A 255 -0.22 -12.33 -3.86
N ALA A 256 -1.40 -12.88 -3.59
CA ALA A 256 -1.75 -14.24 -3.94
C ALA A 256 -3.26 -14.36 -4.15
N SER A 257 -3.68 -15.43 -4.82
CA SER A 257 -5.08 -15.65 -5.15
C SER A 257 -5.96 -15.69 -3.90
N GLY A 258 -7.00 -14.84 -3.85
CA GLY A 258 -7.91 -14.72 -2.71
C GLY A 258 -7.33 -14.07 -1.45
N GLU A 259 -6.11 -13.53 -1.51
CA GLU A 259 -5.40 -12.99 -0.33
C GLU A 259 -5.27 -11.46 -0.35
N TRP A 260 -6.07 -10.78 -1.19
CA TRP A 260 -6.08 -9.33 -1.27
C TRP A 260 -7.42 -8.80 -1.77
N ASP A 261 -7.72 -7.57 -1.39
CA ASP A 261 -8.89 -6.82 -1.84
C ASP A 261 -8.59 -5.33 -1.83
N TYR A 262 -9.54 -4.52 -2.29
CA TYR A 262 -9.41 -3.06 -2.27
C TYR A 262 -10.76 -2.38 -2.06
N GLY A 263 -10.77 -1.13 -1.60
CA GLY A 263 -12.02 -0.39 -1.44
C GLY A 263 -11.90 0.79 -0.49
N TRP A 264 -12.94 1.00 0.32
CA TRP A 264 -13.05 2.16 1.20
C TRP A 264 -13.37 1.76 2.63
N LEU A 265 -12.83 2.57 3.55
CA LEU A 265 -13.06 2.43 4.99
C LEU A 265 -13.66 3.73 5.54
N MET A 266 -14.54 3.59 6.53
CA MET A 266 -14.99 4.69 7.38
C MET A 266 -14.66 4.37 8.84
N PRO A 267 -13.45 4.73 9.32
CA PRO A 267 -13.05 4.60 10.72
C PRO A 267 -13.80 5.58 11.64
N ARG A 268 -13.95 5.18 12.91
CA ARG A 268 -14.45 5.99 14.03
C ARG A 268 -13.51 5.92 15.22
N THR A 269 -13.60 6.93 16.09
CA THR A 269 -12.81 7.02 17.33
C THR A 269 -13.26 6.08 18.45
N ASP A 270 -14.21 5.18 18.20
CA ASP A 270 -14.68 4.13 19.13
C ASP A 270 -14.35 2.72 18.64
N GLY A 271 -13.34 2.57 17.80
CA GLY A 271 -12.92 1.27 17.26
C GLY A 271 -13.65 0.85 16.00
N HIS A 272 -14.86 1.36 15.74
CA HIS A 272 -15.67 0.93 14.61
C HIS A 272 -15.04 1.31 13.26
N VAL A 273 -15.01 0.34 12.35
CA VAL A 273 -14.61 0.53 10.95
C VAL A 273 -15.69 -0.05 10.04
N ALA A 274 -16.44 0.81 9.36
CA ALA A 274 -17.30 0.36 8.27
C ALA A 274 -16.46 0.14 7.02
N ARG A 275 -16.70 -0.97 6.32
CA ARG A 275 -15.91 -1.40 5.16
C ARG A 275 -16.81 -1.55 3.96
N TRP A 276 -16.34 -1.08 2.81
CA TRP A 276 -16.95 -1.38 1.52
C TRP A 276 -15.83 -1.81 0.57
N LEU A 277 -15.66 -3.12 0.46
CA LEU A 277 -14.52 -3.75 -0.20
C LEU A 277 -14.95 -4.47 -1.46
N CYS A 278 -14.08 -4.47 -2.45
CA CYS A 278 -14.21 -5.09 -3.74
C CYS A 278 -13.34 -6.36 -3.77
N ASP A 279 -13.96 -7.51 -4.00
CA ASP A 279 -13.25 -8.71 -4.40
C ASP A 279 -12.70 -8.46 -5.82
N PRO A 280 -11.37 -8.49 -6.01
CA PRO A 280 -10.78 -8.07 -7.27
C PRO A 280 -11.04 -9.10 -8.40
N GLN A 281 -11.19 -10.39 -8.08
CA GLN A 281 -11.48 -11.43 -9.08
C GLN A 281 -12.90 -11.33 -9.62
N THR A 282 -13.87 -10.93 -8.79
CA THR A 282 -15.29 -10.86 -9.18
C THR A 282 -15.80 -9.44 -9.44
N LEU A 283 -15.04 -8.42 -9.04
CA LEU A 283 -15.44 -7.01 -8.99
C LEU A 283 -16.70 -6.74 -8.15
N GLN A 284 -17.11 -7.70 -7.32
CA GLN A 284 -18.27 -7.56 -6.46
C GLN A 284 -17.90 -6.80 -5.19
N PHE A 285 -18.80 -5.90 -4.80
CA PHE A 285 -18.63 -5.11 -3.60
C PHE A 285 -19.41 -5.68 -2.42
N GLN A 286 -18.76 -5.81 -1.28
CA GLN A 286 -19.37 -6.23 -0.02
C GLN A 286 -19.22 -5.15 1.06
N LYS A 287 -20.30 -4.93 1.80
CA LYS A 287 -20.30 -4.11 3.02
C LYS A 287 -20.15 -4.99 4.24
N SER A 288 -19.33 -4.54 5.19
CA SER A 288 -19.19 -5.18 6.50
C SER A 288 -18.71 -4.18 7.54
N THR A 289 -18.63 -4.60 8.80
CA THR A 289 -18.16 -3.76 9.92
C THR A 289 -17.19 -4.55 10.77
N THR A 290 -16.11 -3.92 11.20
CA THR A 290 -15.11 -4.49 12.13
C THR A 290 -14.78 -3.50 13.23
N HIS A 291 -13.99 -3.94 14.22
CA HIS A 291 -13.51 -3.14 15.33
C HIS A 291 -12.00 -3.30 15.44
N HIS A 292 -11.27 -2.19 15.55
CA HIS A 292 -9.80 -2.17 15.55
C HIS A 292 -9.25 -1.14 16.54
N ALA A 293 -8.05 -1.40 17.06
CA ALA A 293 -7.24 -0.37 17.67
C ALA A 293 -6.72 0.58 16.58
N ILE A 294 -6.88 1.89 16.79
CA ILE A 294 -6.54 2.91 15.79
C ILE A 294 -5.77 4.05 16.46
N ARG A 295 -4.67 4.45 15.80
CA ARG A 295 -3.91 5.67 16.12
C ARG A 295 -4.23 6.74 15.09
N TRP A 296 -4.47 7.97 15.54
CA TRP A 296 -4.87 9.11 14.73
C TRP A 296 -3.77 10.16 14.73
N PHE A 297 -3.38 10.58 13.54
CA PHE A 297 -2.26 11.49 13.28
C PHE A 297 -2.76 12.73 12.56
N ILE A 298 -2.16 13.87 12.88
CA ILE A 298 -2.33 15.11 12.14
C ILE A 298 -1.00 15.55 11.55
N ASN A 299 -1.06 16.20 10.39
CA ASN A 299 0.12 16.82 9.78
C ASN A 299 0.50 18.09 10.55
N SER A 300 1.79 18.25 10.86
CA SER A 300 2.37 19.34 11.68
C SER A 300 3.52 20.07 10.99
#